data_AF-A0A545UBC6-F1
#
_entry.id   AF-A0A545UBC6-F1
#
_cell.length_a   1.000
_cell.length_b   1.000
_cell.length_c   1.000
_cell.angle_alpha   90.00
_cell.angle_beta   90.00
_cell.angle_gamma   90.00
#
_symmetry.space_group_name_H-M   'P 1'
#
loop_
_entity.id
_entity.type
_entity.pdbx_description
1 polymer ?
#
loop_
_entity_poly.entity_id
_entity_poly.type
_entity_poly.pdbx_seq_one_letter_code
_entity_poly.pdbx_strand_id
1 'polypeptide(L)'
;MAVAIIMALIVVASVLFHILSPWQQTELASNWGTIDDTLLITAVICGIFFVGILLFMAYAIFRYRHREGHRAHYEPENKKLEWWLISITTVGICGMLAPGLFVYSDFVHVPDDAHVVEAVGQQWQWSYRFPGDDGELGTVDIKHITFDNPFGIDLSDPKGQDDILVSSNEVHLPLDRPVKMLLRSKDTLHNFYVPQFRVKMDTVPGLVTYFWFTPTKVGEYEVLCAEYCGVGHATMRGRVVVESEAAFRDWLSRQPTVAEAVVKDTGGSLAEQGRQLAEGLGCLACHSTDGSQSLGPGWLGLYGKTETLVDGSTVIVDEAYLKESILAPNAKLVQGYPAVMVPYDLSEAELNLLVAYTRSLAGAGPDAEPGDEPSPPPQGALEPAPGDAAARGRALAQAQGCLVCHSLDGSRGLGPTWKGMYGKTETLADGSTVVVDEAYLRESILEPNAKLVDGYPPVMQPYPLSDAQLDDLIAFTKAISEEE
;
A
#
# COMPACT_ATOMS: atom_id res chain seq x y z
N MET A 1 -23.27 -19.76 42.90
CA MET A 1 -24.34 -20.10 41.94
C MET A 1 -24.30 -19.17 40.74
N ALA A 2 -24.49 -17.86 40.91
CA ALA A 2 -24.42 -16.89 39.82
C ALA A 2 -23.13 -17.02 38.98
N VAL A 3 -21.96 -17.12 39.62
CA VAL A 3 -20.66 -17.28 38.94
C VAL A 3 -20.62 -18.50 38.01
N ALA A 4 -21.06 -19.67 38.48
CA ALA A 4 -21.06 -20.90 37.66
C ALA A 4 -22.00 -20.79 36.44
N ILE A 5 -23.16 -20.15 36.63
CA ILE A 5 -24.10 -19.89 35.53
C ILE A 5 -23.49 -18.92 34.52
N ILE A 6 -22.91 -17.82 34.99
CA ILE A 6 -22.22 -16.84 34.13
C ILE A 6 -21.10 -17.50 33.33
N MET A 7 -20.28 -18.34 33.96
CA MET A 7 -19.23 -19.09 33.25
C MET A 7 -19.79 -19.99 32.15
N ALA A 8 -20.84 -20.77 32.44
CA ALA A 8 -21.48 -21.62 31.44
C ALA A 8 -22.08 -20.81 30.29
N LEU A 9 -22.70 -19.65 30.60
CA LEU A 9 -23.23 -18.73 29.59
C LEU A 9 -22.12 -18.12 28.72
N ILE A 10 -20.97 -17.77 29.31
CA ILE A 10 -19.81 -17.29 28.55
C ILE A 10 -19.33 -18.36 27.58
N VAL A 11 -19.20 -19.62 28.02
CA VAL A 11 -18.81 -20.73 27.14
C VAL A 11 -19.77 -20.85 25.95
N VAL A 12 -21.08 -20.88 26.22
CA VAL A 12 -22.10 -20.97 25.16
C VAL A 12 -22.02 -19.76 24.23
N ALA A 13 -21.91 -18.54 24.77
CA ALA A 13 -21.82 -17.32 23.98
C ALA A 13 -20.55 -17.29 23.12
N SER A 14 -19.40 -17.72 23.64
CA SER A 14 -18.15 -17.78 22.87
C SER A 14 -18.23 -18.79 21.71
N VAL A 15 -18.80 -19.98 21.94
CA VAL A 15 -18.97 -20.99 20.89
C VAL A 15 -19.97 -20.51 19.83
N LEU A 16 -21.10 -19.95 20.24
CA LEU A 16 -22.08 -19.37 19.31
C LEU A 16 -21.48 -18.21 18.53
N PHE A 17 -20.73 -17.31 19.19
CA PHE A 17 -20.05 -16.21 18.54
C PHE A 17 -19.10 -16.72 17.46
N HIS A 18 -18.27 -17.73 17.75
CA HIS A 18 -17.36 -18.28 16.75
C HIS A 18 -18.08 -18.86 15.52
N ILE A 19 -19.17 -19.63 15.74
CA ILE A 19 -19.92 -20.27 14.64
C ILE A 19 -20.73 -19.25 13.83
N LEU A 20 -21.30 -18.25 14.48
CA LEU A 20 -22.19 -17.27 13.86
C LEU A 20 -21.45 -16.02 13.36
N SER A 21 -20.18 -15.85 13.74
CA SER A 21 -19.35 -14.70 13.38
C SER A 21 -19.05 -14.70 11.87
N PRO A 22 -19.28 -13.58 11.17
CA PRO A 22 -18.86 -13.42 9.78
C PRO A 22 -17.34 -13.17 9.66
N TRP A 23 -16.64 -12.91 10.77
CA TRP A 23 -15.21 -12.65 10.84
C TRP A 23 -14.39 -13.95 10.71
N GLN A 24 -14.55 -14.63 9.57
CA GLN A 24 -13.79 -15.83 9.21
C GLN A 24 -12.49 -15.43 8.49
N GLN A 25 -11.60 -16.39 8.31
CA GLN A 25 -10.39 -16.19 7.53
C GLN A 25 -10.75 -15.79 6.10
N THR A 26 -9.93 -14.93 5.49
CA THR A 26 -10.05 -14.62 4.06
C THR A 26 -9.90 -15.89 3.25
N GLU A 27 -10.52 -15.95 2.08
CA GLU A 27 -10.35 -17.10 1.19
C GLU A 27 -8.88 -17.30 0.82
N LEU A 28 -8.42 -18.55 0.86
CA LEU A 28 -7.06 -18.92 0.47
C LEU A 28 -6.86 -18.68 -1.03
N ALA A 29 -5.72 -18.08 -1.39
CA ALA A 29 -5.32 -17.85 -2.77
C ALA A 29 -3.90 -18.36 -3.07
N SER A 30 -3.42 -19.32 -2.27
CA SER A 30 -2.12 -19.97 -2.47
C SER A 30 -2.16 -21.48 -2.19
N ASN A 31 -1.04 -22.16 -2.38
CA ASN A 31 -0.83 -23.58 -2.06
C ASN A 31 -0.84 -23.91 -0.55
N TRP A 32 -0.93 -22.91 0.33
CA TRP A 32 -0.72 -23.08 1.78
C TRP A 32 -1.98 -23.50 2.56
N GLY A 33 -2.81 -24.35 1.97
CA GLY A 33 -4.01 -24.89 2.64
C GLY A 33 -3.69 -25.70 3.91
N THR A 34 -2.50 -26.29 3.97
CA THR A 34 -2.01 -26.99 5.17
C THR A 34 -1.83 -26.08 6.39
N ILE A 35 -1.61 -24.78 6.18
CA ILE A 35 -1.59 -23.78 7.27
C ILE A 35 -3.01 -23.60 7.82
N ASP A 36 -4.02 -23.44 6.95
CA ASP A 36 -5.42 -23.31 7.36
C ASP A 36 -5.90 -24.58 8.09
N ASP A 37 -5.53 -25.76 7.61
CA ASP A 37 -5.81 -27.04 8.30
C ASP A 37 -5.18 -27.08 9.70
N THR A 38 -3.92 -26.66 9.83
CA THR A 38 -3.21 -26.63 11.12
C THR A 38 -3.86 -25.64 12.09
N LEU A 39 -4.27 -24.47 11.61
CA LEU A 39 -4.98 -23.47 12.40
C LEU A 39 -6.35 -23.99 12.84
N LEU A 40 -7.09 -24.66 11.96
CA LEU A 40 -8.37 -25.28 12.28
C LEU A 40 -8.23 -26.38 13.34
N ILE A 41 -7.28 -27.31 13.16
CA ILE A 41 -6.99 -28.37 14.13
C ILE A 41 -6.66 -27.76 15.50
N THR A 42 -5.79 -26.74 15.52
CA THR A 42 -5.41 -26.03 16.75
C THR A 42 -6.63 -25.38 17.39
N ALA A 43 -7.45 -24.66 16.63
CA ALA A 43 -8.66 -24.00 17.12
C ALA A 43 -9.66 -25.00 17.71
N VAL A 44 -9.89 -26.15 17.05
CA VAL A 44 -10.80 -27.19 17.53
C VAL A 44 -10.28 -27.82 18.82
N ILE A 45 -9.01 -28.20 18.88
CA ILE A 45 -8.40 -28.81 20.08
C ILE A 45 -8.46 -27.83 21.25
N CYS A 46 -7.99 -26.59 21.06
CA CYS A 46 -8.06 -25.55 22.08
C CYS A 46 -9.50 -25.27 22.51
N GLY A 47 -10.45 -25.27 21.57
CA GLY A 47 -11.88 -25.11 21.84
C GLY A 47 -12.44 -26.22 22.73
N ILE A 48 -12.09 -27.49 22.47
CA ILE A 48 -12.51 -28.63 23.29
C ILE A 48 -11.99 -28.48 24.73
N PHE A 49 -10.70 -28.15 24.89
CA PHE A 49 -10.11 -27.93 26.22
C PHE A 49 -10.71 -26.71 26.92
N PHE A 50 -10.93 -25.61 26.21
CA PHE A 50 -11.59 -24.41 26.73
C PHE A 50 -12.99 -24.74 27.29
N VAL A 51 -13.83 -25.42 26.51
CA VAL A 51 -15.18 -25.84 26.94
C VAL A 51 -15.08 -26.80 28.13
N GLY A 52 -14.26 -27.84 28.02
CA GLY A 52 -14.12 -28.86 29.06
C GLY A 52 -13.65 -28.29 30.40
N ILE A 53 -12.61 -27.46 30.38
CA ILE A 53 -12.03 -26.84 31.59
C ILE A 53 -13.04 -25.86 32.22
N LEU A 54 -13.65 -24.99 31.44
CA LEU A 54 -14.58 -24.00 32.00
C LEU A 54 -15.87 -24.64 32.54
N LEU A 55 -16.41 -25.65 31.86
CA LEU A 55 -17.57 -26.40 32.37
C LEU A 55 -17.20 -27.21 33.62
N PHE A 56 -16.01 -27.79 33.67
CA PHE A 56 -15.52 -28.45 34.88
C PHE A 56 -15.36 -27.48 36.05
N MET A 57 -14.79 -26.28 35.81
CA MET A 57 -14.69 -25.23 36.84
C MET A 57 -16.07 -24.77 37.30
N ALA A 58 -17.01 -24.54 36.38
CA ALA A 58 -18.39 -24.19 36.73
C ALA A 58 -19.06 -25.30 37.55
N TYR A 59 -18.87 -26.57 37.17
CA TYR A 59 -19.31 -27.73 37.94
C TYR A 59 -18.68 -27.75 39.34
N ALA A 60 -17.37 -27.53 39.46
CA ALA A 60 -16.69 -27.54 40.75
C ALA A 60 -17.23 -26.43 41.68
N ILE A 61 -17.39 -25.21 41.17
CA ILE A 61 -18.00 -24.10 41.91
C ILE A 61 -19.43 -24.42 42.32
N PHE A 62 -20.22 -25.08 41.47
CA PHE A 62 -21.58 -25.48 41.77
C PHE A 62 -21.65 -26.57 42.84
N ARG A 63 -20.89 -27.65 42.64
CA ARG A 63 -20.94 -28.90 43.41
C ARG A 63 -20.25 -28.80 44.77
N TYR A 64 -19.15 -28.06 44.85
CA TYR A 64 -18.31 -27.90 46.03
C TYR A 64 -18.44 -26.52 46.67
N ARG A 65 -19.50 -25.76 46.36
CA ARG A 65 -19.80 -24.51 47.05
C ARG A 65 -19.86 -24.70 48.57
N HIS A 66 -19.44 -23.68 49.31
CA HIS A 66 -19.53 -23.68 50.77
C HIS A 66 -20.97 -23.95 51.24
N ARG A 67 -21.10 -24.80 52.26
CA ARG A 67 -22.34 -25.10 52.98
C ARG A 67 -22.01 -25.15 54.46
N GLU A 68 -22.84 -24.52 55.29
CA GLU A 68 -22.66 -24.57 56.74
C GLU A 68 -22.63 -26.02 57.23
N GLY A 69 -21.77 -26.27 58.22
CA GLY A 69 -21.58 -27.61 58.80
C GLY A 69 -20.82 -28.62 57.94
N HIS A 70 -20.47 -28.29 56.68
CA HIS A 70 -19.69 -29.19 55.82
C HIS A 70 -18.20 -28.82 55.86
N ARG A 71 -17.34 -29.81 56.12
CA ARG A 71 -15.88 -29.67 56.00
C ARG A 71 -15.40 -30.24 54.66
N ALA A 72 -14.43 -29.57 54.04
CA ALA A 72 -13.80 -30.05 52.82
C ALA A 72 -12.97 -31.32 53.11
N HIS A 73 -12.98 -32.26 52.17
CA HIS A 73 -12.08 -33.41 52.21
C HIS A 73 -10.65 -32.95 51.89
N TYR A 74 -9.68 -33.35 52.72
CA TYR A 74 -8.28 -32.99 52.52
C TYR A 74 -7.56 -34.10 51.76
N GLU A 75 -7.32 -33.86 50.47
CA GLU A 75 -6.56 -34.76 49.58
C GLU A 75 -5.63 -33.89 48.73
N PRO A 76 -4.36 -33.70 49.16
CA PRO A 76 -3.45 -32.76 48.51
C PRO A 76 -2.77 -33.33 47.25
N GLU A 77 -2.72 -34.64 47.07
CA GLU A 77 -2.04 -35.30 45.95
C GLU A 77 -2.83 -36.50 45.44
N ASN A 78 -2.73 -36.75 44.13
CA ASN A 78 -3.27 -37.96 43.51
C ASN A 78 -2.38 -38.34 42.32
N LYS A 79 -1.30 -39.09 42.63
CA LYS A 79 -0.28 -39.49 41.65
C LYS A 79 -0.83 -40.17 40.41
N LYS A 80 -1.91 -40.95 40.54
CA LYS A 80 -2.55 -41.62 39.41
C LYS A 80 -3.19 -40.60 38.47
N LEU A 81 -3.93 -39.63 39.02
CA LEU A 81 -4.54 -38.55 38.25
C LEU A 81 -3.47 -37.65 37.61
N GLU A 82 -2.43 -37.29 38.37
CA GLU A 82 -1.31 -36.48 37.89
C GLU A 82 -0.64 -37.13 36.67
N TRP A 83 -0.30 -38.42 36.73
CA TRP A 83 0.28 -39.16 35.61
C TRP A 83 -0.64 -39.20 34.39
N TRP A 84 -1.95 -39.39 34.61
CA TRP A 84 -2.94 -39.37 33.53
C TRP A 84 -2.99 -38.00 32.84
N LEU A 85 -3.09 -36.91 33.61
CA LEU A 85 -3.16 -35.56 33.08
C LEU A 85 -1.87 -35.18 32.34
N ILE A 86 -0.70 -35.52 32.88
CA ILE A 86 0.60 -35.28 32.23
C ILE A 86 0.64 -36.04 30.90
N SER A 87 0.31 -37.33 30.90
CA SER A 87 0.40 -38.15 29.69
C SER A 87 -0.55 -37.68 28.60
N ILE A 88 -1.82 -37.38 28.95
CA ILE A 88 -2.81 -36.88 27.99
C ILE A 88 -2.39 -35.53 27.42
N THR A 89 -1.91 -34.61 28.28
CA THR A 89 -1.48 -33.28 27.84
C THR A 89 -0.25 -33.37 26.95
N THR A 90 0.73 -34.19 27.30
CA THR A 90 1.92 -34.42 26.47
C THR A 90 1.54 -34.99 25.11
N VAL A 91 0.69 -36.02 25.06
CA VAL A 91 0.22 -36.59 23.79
C VAL A 91 -0.56 -35.55 22.97
N GLY A 92 -1.41 -34.75 23.61
CA GLY A 92 -2.15 -33.67 22.96
C GLY A 92 -1.23 -32.61 22.36
N ILE A 93 -0.21 -32.15 23.11
CA ILE A 93 0.79 -31.19 22.61
C ILE A 93 1.61 -31.79 21.46
N CYS A 94 2.07 -33.04 21.59
CA CYS A 94 2.79 -33.71 20.50
C CYS A 94 1.93 -33.83 19.24
N GLY A 95 0.65 -34.18 19.37
CA GLY A 95 -0.30 -34.24 18.26
C GLY A 95 -0.57 -32.88 17.62
N MET A 96 -0.56 -31.80 18.42
CA MET A 96 -0.73 -30.42 17.93
C MET A 96 0.52 -29.88 17.22
N LEU A 97 1.72 -30.23 17.69
CA LEU A 97 2.99 -29.74 17.13
C LEU A 97 3.46 -30.53 15.90
N ALA A 98 3.16 -31.83 15.82
CA ALA A 98 3.65 -32.68 14.74
C ALA A 98 3.24 -32.21 13.32
N PRO A 99 1.98 -31.81 13.04
CA PRO A 99 1.59 -31.25 11.73
C PRO A 99 2.43 -30.03 11.34
N GLY A 100 2.71 -29.14 12.31
CA GLY A 100 3.51 -27.94 12.09
C GLY A 100 4.94 -28.24 11.61
N LEU A 101 5.53 -29.38 12.02
CA LEU A 101 6.85 -29.79 11.53
C LEU A 101 6.83 -30.19 10.04
N PHE A 102 5.76 -30.81 9.57
CA PHE A 102 5.60 -31.14 8.14
C PHE A 102 5.40 -29.87 7.31
N VAL A 103 4.52 -28.97 7.76
CA VAL A 103 4.30 -27.67 7.11
C VAL A 103 5.59 -26.85 7.06
N TYR A 104 6.34 -26.80 8.16
CA TYR A 104 7.63 -26.11 8.20
C TYR A 104 8.65 -26.75 7.24
N SER A 105 8.69 -28.09 7.14
CA SER A 105 9.54 -28.76 6.16
C SER A 105 9.18 -28.30 4.75
N ASP A 106 7.91 -28.29 4.36
CA ASP A 106 7.52 -27.86 3.03
C ASP A 106 7.86 -26.38 2.81
N PHE A 107 7.65 -25.54 3.82
CA PHE A 107 7.92 -24.10 3.76
C PHE A 107 9.39 -23.77 3.49
N VAL A 108 10.35 -24.56 4.01
CA VAL A 108 11.78 -24.32 3.77
C VAL A 108 12.32 -24.93 2.48
N HIS A 109 11.54 -25.76 1.77
CA HIS A 109 11.93 -26.34 0.49
C HIS A 109 11.27 -25.58 -0.67
N VAL A 110 12.00 -24.64 -1.25
CA VAL A 110 11.54 -23.88 -2.43
C VAL A 110 11.58 -24.79 -3.67
N PRO A 111 10.52 -24.81 -4.51
CA PRO A 111 10.55 -25.51 -5.79
C PRO A 111 11.66 -25.00 -6.71
N ASP A 112 12.34 -25.91 -7.43
CA ASP A 112 13.46 -25.56 -8.31
C ASP A 112 13.03 -24.70 -9.52
N ASP A 113 11.77 -24.79 -9.93
CA ASP A 113 11.17 -24.03 -11.03
C ASP A 113 10.47 -22.74 -10.58
N ALA A 114 10.70 -22.31 -9.34
CA ALA A 114 10.06 -21.11 -8.80
C ALA A 114 10.55 -19.83 -9.50
N HIS A 115 9.59 -19.03 -9.98
CA HIS A 115 9.84 -17.70 -10.51
C HIS A 115 10.39 -16.80 -9.41
N VAL A 116 11.57 -16.23 -9.65
CA VAL A 116 12.20 -15.31 -8.70
C VAL A 116 11.64 -13.91 -8.91
N VAL A 117 11.26 -13.27 -7.82
CA VAL A 117 10.93 -11.84 -7.76
C VAL A 117 11.52 -11.27 -6.48
N GLU A 118 12.09 -10.10 -6.55
CA GLU A 118 12.57 -9.37 -5.37
C GLU A 118 11.59 -8.25 -5.04
N ALA A 119 11.09 -8.21 -3.80
CA ALA A 119 10.42 -7.03 -3.25
C ALA A 119 11.37 -6.27 -2.33
N VAL A 120 11.41 -4.95 -2.51
CA VAL A 120 12.23 -4.05 -1.73
C VAL A 120 11.33 -3.09 -0.96
N GLY A 121 11.40 -3.18 0.37
CA GLY A 121 10.70 -2.28 1.29
C GLY A 121 11.50 -1.00 1.57
N GLN A 122 10.78 0.10 1.68
CA GLN A 122 11.29 1.39 2.16
C GLN A 122 10.15 2.16 2.82
N GLN A 123 10.42 3.09 3.73
CA GLN A 123 9.40 3.94 4.33
C GLN A 123 8.79 4.86 3.24
N TRP A 124 7.51 4.76 2.88
CA TRP A 124 6.51 3.70 3.17
C TRP A 124 5.90 3.17 1.87
N GLN A 125 6.74 2.56 1.03
CA GLN A 125 6.38 2.01 -0.26
C GLN A 125 7.14 0.70 -0.56
N TRP A 126 6.62 -0.02 -1.55
CA TRP A 126 7.19 -1.23 -2.12
C TRP A 126 7.68 -0.94 -3.54
N SER A 127 8.73 -1.64 -3.93
CA SER A 127 9.24 -1.68 -5.31
C SER A 127 9.71 -3.10 -5.59
N TYR A 128 9.73 -3.49 -6.87
CA TYR A 128 9.99 -4.86 -7.25
C TYR A 128 11.02 -4.96 -8.38
N ARG A 129 11.71 -6.09 -8.43
CA ARG A 129 12.66 -6.43 -9.49
C ARG A 129 12.48 -7.88 -9.91
N PHE A 130 12.49 -8.12 -11.22
CA PHE A 130 12.46 -9.44 -11.83
C PHE A 130 13.77 -9.70 -12.58
N PRO A 131 14.24 -10.96 -12.64
CA PRO A 131 15.35 -11.32 -13.51
C PRO A 131 14.95 -11.12 -14.98
N GLY A 132 15.94 -10.84 -15.81
CA GLY A 132 15.76 -10.70 -17.26
C GLY A 132 15.75 -12.04 -18.00
N ASP A 133 16.32 -12.04 -19.20
CA ASP A 133 16.37 -13.22 -20.07
C ASP A 133 17.33 -14.28 -19.54
N ASP A 134 18.32 -13.89 -18.74
CA ASP A 134 19.28 -14.82 -18.13
C ASP A 134 18.71 -15.60 -16.93
N GLY A 135 17.55 -15.17 -16.40
CA GLY A 135 16.87 -15.78 -15.27
C GLY A 135 17.56 -15.58 -13.91
N GLU A 136 18.58 -14.73 -13.85
CA GLU A 136 19.33 -14.41 -12.64
C GLU A 136 19.13 -12.92 -12.27
N LEU A 137 19.20 -12.61 -10.98
CA LEU A 137 19.17 -11.22 -10.52
C LEU A 137 20.60 -10.69 -10.38
N GLY A 138 20.83 -9.45 -10.79
CA GLY A 138 22.08 -8.74 -10.55
C GLY A 138 22.40 -8.58 -9.06
N THR A 139 23.69 -8.55 -8.73
CA THR A 139 24.15 -8.26 -7.37
C THR A 139 23.75 -6.86 -6.92
N VAL A 140 23.51 -6.72 -5.62
CA VAL A 140 23.08 -5.46 -4.99
C VAL A 140 23.91 -5.17 -3.75
N ASP A 141 24.14 -3.89 -3.48
CA ASP A 141 24.82 -3.41 -2.26
C ASP A 141 24.21 -2.08 -1.83
N ILE A 142 24.11 -1.86 -0.51
CA ILE A 142 23.60 -0.60 0.05
C ILE A 142 24.44 0.60 -0.39
N LYS A 143 25.75 0.41 -0.64
CA LYS A 143 26.65 1.47 -1.12
C LYS A 143 26.33 1.94 -2.55
N HIS A 144 25.59 1.13 -3.31
CA HIS A 144 25.16 1.46 -4.67
C HIS A 144 23.79 2.12 -4.69
N ILE A 145 23.09 2.17 -3.55
CA ILE A 145 21.81 2.88 -3.46
C ILE A 145 22.10 4.37 -3.62
N THR A 146 21.68 4.89 -4.76
CA THR A 146 21.64 6.31 -5.07
C THR A 146 20.26 6.65 -5.57
N PHE A 147 20.02 7.92 -5.83
CA PHE A 147 18.78 8.35 -6.44
C PHE A 147 18.51 7.66 -7.79
N ASP A 148 19.49 7.67 -8.69
CA ASP A 148 19.42 7.05 -10.03
C ASP A 148 19.48 5.51 -9.99
N ASN A 149 19.81 4.93 -8.83
CA ASN A 149 19.90 3.49 -8.62
C ASN A 149 19.21 3.10 -7.30
N PRO A 150 17.87 3.25 -7.21
CA PRO A 150 17.15 3.09 -5.96
C PRO A 150 17.15 1.62 -5.48
N PHE A 151 17.46 0.65 -6.34
CA PHE A 151 17.60 -0.76 -5.99
C PHE A 151 19.00 -1.11 -5.47
N GLY A 152 19.99 -0.24 -5.67
CA GLY A 152 21.37 -0.49 -5.26
C GLY A 152 22.05 -1.60 -6.07
N ILE A 153 21.71 -1.71 -7.36
CA ILE A 153 22.24 -2.73 -8.27
C ILE A 153 23.70 -2.39 -8.60
N ASP A 154 24.58 -3.38 -8.58
CA ASP A 154 25.94 -3.21 -9.09
C ASP A 154 25.88 -3.12 -10.62
N LEU A 155 25.95 -1.90 -11.16
CA LEU A 155 25.91 -1.66 -12.61
C LEU A 155 27.11 -2.25 -13.37
N SER A 156 28.13 -2.76 -12.67
CA SER A 156 29.22 -3.52 -13.30
C SER A 156 28.92 -5.00 -13.44
N ASP A 157 27.88 -5.51 -12.77
CA ASP A 157 27.41 -6.88 -12.90
C ASP A 157 26.62 -7.05 -14.20
N PRO A 158 27.08 -7.92 -15.13
CA PRO A 158 26.38 -8.16 -16.39
C PRO A 158 24.97 -8.72 -16.19
N LYS A 159 24.75 -9.48 -15.11
CA LYS A 159 23.44 -10.10 -14.79
C LYS A 159 22.41 -9.09 -14.30
N GLY A 160 22.87 -7.92 -13.86
CA GLY A 160 21.99 -6.86 -13.41
C GLY A 160 21.48 -5.97 -14.54
N GLN A 161 21.97 -6.12 -15.77
CA GLN A 161 21.66 -5.18 -16.85
C GLN A 161 20.27 -5.40 -17.45
N ASP A 162 19.84 -6.66 -17.52
CA ASP A 162 18.54 -7.08 -18.03
C ASP A 162 17.49 -7.26 -16.92
N ASP A 163 17.86 -7.03 -15.65
CA ASP A 163 16.92 -6.94 -14.55
C ASP A 163 15.80 -5.94 -14.88
N ILE A 164 14.56 -6.39 -14.69
CA ILE A 164 13.36 -5.64 -14.99
C ILE A 164 12.90 -4.93 -13.72
N LEU A 165 12.75 -3.60 -13.80
CA LEU A 165 12.46 -2.73 -12.67
C LEU A 165 10.98 -2.35 -12.61
N VAL A 166 10.37 -2.53 -11.44
CA VAL A 166 8.99 -2.14 -11.15
C VAL A 166 9.00 -1.15 -9.99
N SER A 167 9.02 0.13 -10.33
CA SER A 167 9.07 1.25 -9.36
C SER A 167 7.68 1.63 -8.83
N SER A 168 6.71 0.73 -8.88
CA SER A 168 5.33 0.95 -8.41
C SER A 168 5.02 0.08 -7.19
N ASN A 169 3.99 0.46 -6.43
CA ASN A 169 3.46 -0.33 -5.32
C ASN A 169 2.63 -1.56 -5.76
N GLU A 170 2.60 -1.87 -7.06
CA GLU A 170 1.85 -2.97 -7.65
C GLU A 170 2.78 -3.95 -8.37
N VAL A 171 2.62 -5.24 -8.10
CA VAL A 171 3.36 -6.32 -8.75
C VAL A 171 2.39 -7.35 -9.33
N HIS A 172 2.67 -7.84 -10.53
CA HIS A 172 1.88 -8.89 -11.15
C HIS A 172 2.59 -10.23 -10.99
N LEU A 173 1.81 -11.31 -10.80
CA LEU A 173 2.32 -12.67 -10.67
C LEU A 173 1.49 -13.65 -11.51
N PRO A 174 2.13 -14.66 -12.12
CA PRO A 174 1.41 -15.68 -12.89
C PRO A 174 0.66 -16.66 -11.98
N LEU A 175 -0.58 -16.97 -12.36
CA LEU A 175 -1.40 -18.00 -11.75
C LEU A 175 -0.76 -19.39 -11.89
N ASP A 176 -0.88 -20.23 -10.85
CA ASP A 176 -0.43 -21.63 -10.81
C ASP A 176 1.07 -21.83 -11.06
N ARG A 177 1.86 -20.80 -10.80
CA ARG A 177 3.32 -20.83 -10.86
C ARG A 177 3.93 -20.63 -9.48
N PRO A 178 4.87 -21.48 -9.05
CA PRO A 178 5.62 -21.21 -7.83
C PRO A 178 6.42 -19.92 -7.96
N VAL A 179 6.39 -19.09 -6.92
CA VAL A 179 7.08 -17.81 -6.83
C VAL A 179 7.97 -17.86 -5.59
N LYS A 180 9.25 -17.55 -5.78
CA LYS A 180 10.21 -17.28 -4.71
C LYS A 180 10.35 -15.78 -4.55
N MET A 181 9.71 -15.24 -3.52
CA MET A 181 9.78 -13.83 -3.17
C MET A 181 11.03 -13.59 -2.33
N LEU A 182 12.04 -12.97 -2.92
CA LEU A 182 13.19 -12.41 -2.21
C LEU A 182 12.81 -11.06 -1.61
N LEU A 183 13.36 -10.75 -0.46
CA LEU A 183 12.95 -9.60 0.33
C LEU A 183 14.17 -8.85 0.84
N ARG A 184 14.19 -7.55 0.59
CA ARG A 184 15.19 -6.63 1.13
C ARG A 184 14.54 -5.36 1.67
N SER A 185 15.28 -4.68 2.52
CA SER A 185 14.93 -3.35 3.00
C SER A 185 16.08 -2.37 2.73
N LYS A 186 15.72 -1.13 2.36
CA LYS A 186 16.66 -0.02 2.19
C LYS A 186 16.95 0.71 3.50
N ASP A 187 16.07 0.58 4.49
CA ASP A 187 16.09 1.42 5.69
C ASP A 187 15.90 0.64 7.00
N THR A 188 14.66 0.31 7.38
CA THR A 188 14.26 -0.31 8.64
C THR A 188 13.65 -1.69 8.41
N LEU A 189 13.24 -2.37 9.48
CA LEU A 189 12.46 -3.60 9.36
C LEU A 189 11.09 -3.31 8.75
N HIS A 190 10.70 -4.12 7.77
CA HIS A 190 9.33 -4.25 7.30
C HIS A 190 8.97 -5.74 7.26
N ASN A 191 7.74 -6.08 6.88
CA ASN A 191 7.36 -7.46 6.63
C ASN A 191 6.37 -7.48 5.47
N PHE A 192 6.71 -8.22 4.42
CA PHE A 192 5.86 -8.33 3.24
C PHE A 192 4.79 -9.39 3.50
N TYR A 193 3.52 -8.96 3.54
CA TYR A 193 2.42 -9.87 3.83
C TYR A 193 1.22 -9.66 2.92
N VAL A 194 0.79 -10.75 2.26
CA VAL A 194 -0.51 -10.85 1.60
C VAL A 194 -1.33 -11.89 2.38
N PRO A 195 -2.39 -11.49 3.11
CA PRO A 195 -3.12 -12.40 3.99
C PRO A 195 -3.62 -13.68 3.34
N GLN A 196 -4.12 -13.60 2.11
CA GLN A 196 -4.67 -14.70 1.32
C GLN A 196 -3.60 -15.72 0.91
N PHE A 197 -2.32 -15.36 0.98
CA PHE A 197 -1.21 -16.28 0.66
C PHE A 197 -0.69 -17.03 1.89
N ARG A 198 -1.09 -16.65 3.11
CA ARG A 198 -0.73 -17.26 4.42
C ARG A 198 0.75 -17.25 4.80
N VAL A 199 1.58 -16.64 3.98
CA VAL A 199 3.01 -16.55 4.20
C VAL A 199 3.42 -15.09 4.27
N LYS A 200 4.38 -14.84 5.16
CA LYS A 200 4.93 -13.53 5.42
C LYS A 200 6.35 -13.70 5.90
N MET A 201 7.19 -12.71 5.66
CA MET A 201 8.58 -12.72 6.11
C MET A 201 9.07 -11.30 6.27
N ASP A 202 9.93 -11.10 7.25
CA ASP A 202 10.50 -9.79 7.53
C ASP A 202 11.47 -9.42 6.41
N THR A 203 11.40 -8.18 5.93
CA THR A 203 12.42 -7.59 5.07
C THR A 203 13.45 -6.93 6.00
N VAL A 204 14.66 -7.48 6.06
CA VAL A 204 15.66 -7.08 7.05
C VAL A 204 16.79 -6.29 6.39
N PRO A 205 17.11 -5.06 6.85
CA PRO A 205 18.25 -4.31 6.32
C PRO A 205 19.54 -5.14 6.40
N GLY A 206 20.23 -5.26 5.25
CA GLY A 206 21.48 -6.02 5.15
C GLY A 206 21.34 -7.53 4.98
N LEU A 207 20.11 -8.08 4.92
CA LEU A 207 19.87 -9.50 4.60
C LEU A 207 18.90 -9.63 3.42
N VAL A 208 19.08 -10.69 2.65
CA VAL A 208 18.08 -11.15 1.67
C VAL A 208 17.31 -12.29 2.31
N THR A 209 16.13 -12.00 2.83
CA THR A 209 15.20 -13.02 3.32
C THR A 209 14.32 -13.51 2.16
N TYR A 210 13.60 -14.61 2.36
CA TYR A 210 12.69 -15.11 1.34
C TYR A 210 11.55 -15.92 1.94
N PHE A 211 10.47 -16.03 1.17
CA PHE A 211 9.48 -17.08 1.29
C PHE A 211 9.06 -17.53 -0.10
N TRP A 212 8.28 -18.60 -0.18
CA TRP A 212 7.72 -19.06 -1.45
C TRP A 212 6.24 -19.40 -1.33
N PHE A 213 5.54 -19.31 -2.45
CA PHE A 213 4.13 -19.68 -2.57
C PHE A 213 3.79 -19.88 -4.05
N THR A 214 2.70 -20.57 -4.33
CA THR A 214 2.10 -20.64 -5.67
C THR A 214 0.74 -19.95 -5.60
N PRO A 215 0.51 -18.84 -6.31
CA PRO A 215 -0.81 -18.23 -6.40
C PRO A 215 -1.80 -19.19 -7.07
N THR A 216 -2.96 -19.43 -6.47
CA THR A 216 -3.94 -20.43 -6.96
C THR A 216 -5.27 -19.80 -7.38
N LYS A 217 -5.41 -18.48 -7.24
CA LYS A 217 -6.64 -17.76 -7.58
C LYS A 217 -6.31 -16.42 -8.23
N VAL A 218 -6.95 -16.14 -9.37
CA VAL A 218 -6.88 -14.85 -10.06
C VAL A 218 -7.56 -13.79 -9.21
N GLY A 219 -6.95 -12.60 -9.13
CA GLY A 219 -7.50 -11.47 -8.42
C GLY A 219 -6.45 -10.45 -8.01
N GLU A 220 -6.94 -9.39 -7.38
CA GLU A 220 -6.11 -8.36 -6.78
C GLU A 220 -6.07 -8.55 -5.27
N TYR A 221 -4.86 -8.56 -4.72
CA TYR A 221 -4.61 -8.80 -3.31
C TYR A 221 -3.80 -7.67 -2.72
N GLU A 222 -4.23 -7.17 -1.56
CA GLU A 222 -3.51 -6.11 -0.88
C GLU A 222 -2.23 -6.64 -0.20
N VAL A 223 -1.12 -5.94 -0.40
CA VAL A 223 0.12 -6.12 0.36
C VAL A 223 0.07 -5.21 1.58
N LEU A 224 0.36 -5.78 2.74
CA LEU A 224 0.46 -5.08 4.00
C LEU A 224 1.91 -5.11 4.50
N CYS A 225 2.37 -4.01 5.07
CA CYS A 225 3.52 -4.03 5.96
C CYS A 225 3.09 -4.62 7.32
N ALA A 226 3.66 -5.77 7.69
CA ALA A 226 3.30 -6.50 8.93
C ALA A 226 4.39 -6.42 10.03
N GLU A 227 5.26 -5.41 9.97
CA GLU A 227 6.27 -5.09 10.99
C GLU A 227 6.32 -3.57 11.16
N TYR A 228 6.35 -3.08 12.40
CA TYR A 228 6.21 -1.65 12.66
C TYR A 228 7.41 -0.87 12.11
N CYS A 229 7.18 -0.09 11.06
CA CYS A 229 8.22 0.61 10.31
C CYS A 229 8.13 2.14 10.41
N GLY A 230 7.50 2.69 11.45
CA GLY A 230 7.39 4.13 11.68
C GLY A 230 6.00 4.72 11.41
N VAL A 231 5.91 6.05 11.27
CA VAL A 231 4.62 6.79 11.30
C VAL A 231 3.67 6.44 10.15
N GLY A 232 4.19 6.14 8.96
CA GLY A 232 3.41 5.69 7.81
C GLY A 232 3.19 4.17 7.74
N HIS A 233 3.47 3.42 8.81
CA HIS A 233 3.35 1.96 8.82
C HIS A 233 1.95 1.47 8.37
N ALA A 234 0.87 2.07 8.87
CA ALA A 234 -0.49 1.66 8.54
C ALA A 234 -0.91 1.96 7.08
N THR A 235 -0.17 2.84 6.41
CA THR A 235 -0.40 3.28 5.02
C THR A 235 0.58 2.66 4.04
N MET A 236 1.58 1.90 4.50
CA MET A 236 2.53 1.16 3.67
C MET A 236 1.85 -0.05 3.02
N ARG A 237 1.03 0.23 2.02
CA ARG A 237 0.22 -0.73 1.28
C ARG A 237 0.75 -0.89 -0.14
N GLY A 238 0.49 -2.05 -0.71
CA GLY A 238 0.75 -2.34 -2.12
C GLY A 238 -0.29 -3.29 -2.66
N ARG A 239 -0.07 -3.80 -3.87
CA ARG A 239 -0.99 -4.72 -4.52
C ARG A 239 -0.23 -5.82 -5.26
N VAL A 240 -0.74 -7.05 -5.14
CA VAL A 240 -0.38 -8.17 -6.00
C VAL A 240 -1.55 -8.45 -6.94
N VAL A 241 -1.30 -8.44 -8.24
CA VAL A 241 -2.26 -8.85 -9.26
C VAL A 241 -1.90 -10.26 -9.71
N VAL A 242 -2.76 -11.24 -9.43
CA VAL A 242 -2.59 -12.61 -9.90
C VAL A 242 -3.41 -12.79 -11.15
N GLU A 243 -2.76 -13.18 -12.24
CA GLU A 243 -3.39 -13.25 -13.57
C GLU A 243 -2.83 -14.39 -14.42
N SER A 244 -3.37 -14.57 -15.63
CA SER A 244 -2.86 -15.58 -16.56
C SER A 244 -1.41 -15.32 -16.95
N GLU A 245 -0.64 -16.37 -17.21
CA GLU A 245 0.74 -16.29 -17.71
C GLU A 245 0.90 -15.31 -18.90
N ALA A 246 -0.05 -15.30 -19.83
CA ALA A 246 0.00 -14.42 -20.99
C ALA A 246 -0.13 -12.94 -20.62
N ALA A 247 -1.04 -12.62 -19.70
CA ALA A 247 -1.25 -11.25 -19.22
C ALA A 247 -0.06 -10.76 -18.37
N PHE A 248 0.46 -11.63 -17.49
CA PHE A 248 1.66 -11.36 -16.72
C PHE A 248 2.86 -11.04 -17.62
N ARG A 249 3.11 -11.84 -18.66
CA ARG A 249 4.21 -11.61 -19.60
C ARG A 249 4.05 -10.32 -20.40
N ASP A 250 2.82 -10.01 -20.82
CA ASP A 250 2.51 -8.75 -21.51
C ASP A 250 2.77 -7.54 -20.59
N TRP A 251 2.33 -7.59 -19.33
CA TRP A 251 2.61 -6.57 -18.32
C TRP A 251 4.12 -6.42 -18.06
N LEU A 252 4.83 -7.53 -17.88
CA LEU A 252 6.26 -7.54 -17.57
C LEU A 252 7.08 -6.93 -18.71
N SER A 253 6.70 -7.19 -19.97
CA SER A 253 7.38 -6.66 -21.16
C SER A 253 7.31 -5.13 -21.32
N ARG A 254 6.43 -4.46 -20.57
CA ARG A 254 6.27 -2.99 -20.59
C ARG A 254 7.12 -2.30 -19.52
N GLN A 255 7.69 -3.07 -18.61
CA GLN A 255 8.52 -2.55 -17.54
C GLN A 255 9.94 -2.29 -18.08
N PRO A 256 10.62 -1.22 -17.65
CA PRO A 256 11.98 -0.94 -18.10
C PRO A 256 12.98 -1.92 -17.50
N THR A 257 14.00 -2.27 -18.28
CA THR A 257 15.22 -2.92 -17.77
C THR A 257 16.14 -1.89 -17.11
N VAL A 258 17.10 -2.34 -16.30
CA VAL A 258 18.16 -1.48 -15.73
C VAL A 258 18.90 -0.71 -16.81
N ALA A 259 19.31 -1.38 -17.89
CA ALA A 259 20.02 -0.74 -19.00
C ALA A 259 19.18 0.39 -19.64
N GLU A 260 17.87 0.22 -19.77
CA GLU A 260 16.96 1.24 -20.31
C GLU A 260 16.70 2.39 -19.33
N ALA A 261 16.63 2.08 -18.03
CA ALA A 261 16.42 3.06 -16.98
C ALA A 261 17.62 4.00 -16.84
N VAL A 262 18.85 3.46 -16.82
CA VAL A 262 20.10 4.23 -16.70
C VAL A 262 20.32 5.14 -17.92
N VAL A 263 19.91 4.72 -19.12
CA VAL A 263 20.06 5.54 -20.34
C VAL A 263 19.09 6.74 -20.38
N LYS A 264 17.90 6.63 -19.76
CA LYS A 264 16.91 7.73 -19.71
C LYS A 264 17.31 8.90 -18.81
N ASP A 265 18.12 8.66 -17.78
CA ASP A 265 18.42 9.65 -16.73
C ASP A 265 19.40 10.75 -17.17
N THR A 266 20.13 10.54 -18.26
CA THR A 266 21.12 11.52 -18.75
C THR A 266 20.53 12.65 -19.63
N GLY A 267 19.20 12.74 -19.77
CA GLY A 267 18.55 13.63 -20.75
C GLY A 267 17.43 14.57 -20.26
N GLY A 268 17.05 14.55 -18.98
CA GLY A 268 15.94 15.36 -18.45
C GLY A 268 16.30 16.80 -18.07
N SER A 269 15.32 17.71 -17.96
CA SER A 269 15.54 19.05 -17.40
C SER A 269 15.90 18.97 -15.89
N LEU A 270 16.60 19.96 -15.33
CA LEU A 270 16.95 19.95 -13.89
C LEU A 270 15.73 19.85 -12.96
N ALA A 271 14.60 20.41 -13.37
CA ALA A 271 13.34 20.30 -12.62
C ALA A 271 12.74 18.89 -12.68
N GLU A 272 12.91 18.19 -13.82
CA GLU A 272 12.44 16.81 -13.98
C GLU A 272 13.33 15.84 -13.20
N GLN A 273 14.64 16.02 -13.26
CA GLN A 273 15.59 15.28 -12.40
C GLN A 273 15.30 15.55 -10.92
N GLY A 274 14.98 16.80 -10.54
CA GLY A 274 14.57 17.15 -9.18
C GLY A 274 13.22 16.55 -8.75
N ARG A 275 12.27 16.41 -9.68
CA ARG A 275 10.99 15.72 -9.43
C ARG A 275 11.22 14.26 -9.13
N GLN A 276 11.98 13.60 -9.98
CA GLN A 276 12.29 12.19 -9.80
C GLN A 276 13.08 12.01 -8.48
N LEU A 277 14.03 12.92 -8.16
CA LEU A 277 14.76 12.92 -6.89
C LEU A 277 13.83 13.02 -5.67
N ALA A 278 12.82 13.87 -5.74
CA ALA A 278 11.81 13.99 -4.70
C ALA A 278 10.93 12.73 -4.57
N GLU A 279 10.62 12.05 -5.68
CA GLU A 279 9.89 10.77 -5.70
C GLU A 279 10.75 9.64 -5.09
N GLY A 280 12.01 9.52 -5.51
CA GLY A 280 12.94 8.47 -5.08
C GLY A 280 13.30 8.56 -3.60
N LEU A 281 13.46 9.78 -3.07
CA LEU A 281 13.70 10.03 -1.65
C LEU A 281 12.41 9.97 -0.80
N GLY A 282 11.24 9.76 -1.41
CA GLY A 282 9.97 9.71 -0.71
C GLY A 282 9.48 11.07 -0.18
N CYS A 283 10.05 12.19 -0.64
CA CYS A 283 9.63 13.53 -0.24
C CYS A 283 8.15 13.77 -0.53
N LEU A 284 7.65 13.25 -1.65
CA LEU A 284 6.27 13.45 -2.10
C LEU A 284 5.23 12.69 -1.26
N ALA A 285 5.64 11.76 -0.39
CA ALA A 285 4.74 11.14 0.59
C ALA A 285 4.29 12.14 1.67
N CYS A 286 5.09 13.19 1.92
CA CYS A 286 4.84 14.20 2.95
C CYS A 286 4.68 15.61 2.39
N HIS A 287 5.19 15.89 1.18
CA HIS A 287 5.13 17.21 0.56
C HIS A 287 4.28 17.16 -0.72
N SER A 288 3.13 17.82 -0.67
CA SER A 288 2.23 17.94 -1.83
C SER A 288 2.80 18.90 -2.87
N THR A 289 2.71 18.57 -4.15
CA THR A 289 3.16 19.44 -5.25
C THR A 289 2.00 20.13 -5.98
N ASP A 290 0.77 19.88 -5.52
CA ASP A 290 -0.50 20.36 -6.07
C ASP A 290 -1.25 21.33 -5.15
N GLY A 291 -0.69 21.64 -3.98
CA GLY A 291 -1.30 22.53 -2.98
C GLY A 291 -2.30 21.86 -2.04
N SER A 292 -2.50 20.54 -2.13
CA SER A 292 -3.26 19.77 -1.14
C SER A 292 -2.60 19.81 0.24
N GLN A 293 -3.36 19.54 1.31
CA GLN A 293 -2.76 19.43 2.65
C GLN A 293 -2.02 18.10 2.80
N SER A 294 -0.79 18.15 3.29
CA SER A 294 0.03 16.97 3.60
C SER A 294 0.76 17.13 4.94
N LEU A 295 1.55 16.13 5.33
CA LEU A 295 2.29 16.12 6.61
C LEU A 295 3.35 17.22 6.70
N GLY A 296 3.90 17.63 5.56
CA GLY A 296 4.84 18.75 5.40
C GLY A 296 4.28 19.85 4.48
N PRO A 297 4.94 21.02 4.44
CA PRO A 297 4.55 22.12 3.57
C PRO A 297 4.49 21.72 2.10
N GLY A 298 3.40 22.08 1.41
CA GLY A 298 3.29 21.88 -0.03
C GLY A 298 4.26 22.76 -0.82
N TRP A 299 4.75 22.27 -1.95
CA TRP A 299 5.75 22.93 -2.80
C TRP A 299 5.15 23.84 -3.88
N LEU A 300 3.86 23.69 -4.18
CA LEU A 300 3.17 24.55 -5.16
C LEU A 300 3.17 26.01 -4.67
N GLY A 301 3.79 26.91 -5.45
CA GLY A 301 3.91 28.32 -5.09
C GLY A 301 4.72 28.60 -3.82
N LEU A 302 5.50 27.62 -3.33
CA LEU A 302 6.25 27.75 -2.09
C LEU A 302 7.49 28.64 -2.27
N TYR A 303 8.22 28.47 -3.38
CA TYR A 303 9.44 29.22 -3.63
C TYR A 303 9.14 30.73 -3.77
N GLY A 304 9.81 31.55 -2.97
CA GLY A 304 9.61 32.99 -2.90
C GLY A 304 8.46 33.43 -1.98
N LYS A 305 7.70 32.51 -1.39
CA LYS A 305 6.64 32.82 -0.42
C LYS A 305 7.25 33.20 0.93
N THR A 306 6.61 34.14 1.64
CA THR A 306 6.95 34.41 3.05
C THR A 306 6.11 33.50 3.95
N GLU A 307 6.78 32.68 4.76
CA GLU A 307 6.18 31.79 5.74
C GLU A 307 6.42 32.29 7.17
N THR A 308 5.49 31.98 8.07
CA THR A 308 5.62 32.26 9.51
C THR A 308 6.13 31.02 10.22
N LEU A 309 7.17 31.17 11.05
CA LEU A 309 7.76 30.08 11.84
C LEU A 309 7.05 29.91 13.19
N VAL A 310 7.26 28.76 13.83
CA VAL A 310 6.67 28.44 15.15
C VAL A 310 7.06 29.44 16.25
N ASP A 311 8.21 30.10 16.14
CA ASP A 311 8.66 31.13 17.08
C ASP A 311 8.06 32.53 16.83
N GLY A 312 7.20 32.66 15.81
CA GLY A 312 6.54 33.90 15.41
C GLY A 312 7.38 34.80 14.49
N SER A 313 8.61 34.40 14.15
CA SER A 313 9.40 35.08 13.10
C SER A 313 8.92 34.69 11.70
N THR A 314 9.33 35.44 10.68
CA THR A 314 8.97 35.18 9.28
C THR A 314 10.22 34.89 8.45
N VAL A 315 10.12 33.99 7.48
CA VAL A 315 11.19 33.63 6.55
C VAL A 315 10.70 33.70 5.11
N ILE A 316 11.54 34.13 4.18
CA ILE A 316 11.29 34.00 2.75
C ILE A 316 11.81 32.63 2.33
N VAL A 317 10.99 31.85 1.63
CA VAL A 317 11.36 30.52 1.15
C VAL A 317 12.24 30.66 -0.09
N ASP A 318 13.52 30.91 0.13
CA ASP A 318 14.55 30.97 -0.91
C ASP A 318 15.38 29.67 -0.97
N GLU A 319 16.36 29.63 -1.87
CA GLU A 319 17.25 28.47 -2.02
C GLU A 319 17.98 28.12 -0.71
N ALA A 320 18.45 29.12 0.04
CA ALA A 320 19.19 28.89 1.27
C ALA A 320 18.28 28.28 2.35
N TYR A 321 17.04 28.76 2.46
CA TYR A 321 16.05 28.21 3.37
C TYR A 321 15.65 26.78 3.00
N LEU A 322 15.43 26.48 1.71
CA LEU A 322 15.10 25.12 1.27
C LEU A 322 16.23 24.14 1.56
N LYS A 323 17.48 24.51 1.25
CA LYS A 323 18.67 23.69 1.55
C LYS A 323 18.83 23.46 3.05
N GLU A 324 18.68 24.50 3.87
CA GLU A 324 18.72 24.38 5.33
C GLU A 324 17.58 23.52 5.87
N SER A 325 16.38 23.62 5.31
CA SER A 325 15.22 22.82 5.73
C SER A 325 15.35 21.35 5.35
N ILE A 326 16.12 21.00 4.31
CA ILE A 326 16.40 19.61 3.94
C ILE A 326 17.50 19.02 4.84
N LEU A 327 18.57 19.78 5.09
CA LEU A 327 19.72 19.33 5.89
C LEU A 327 19.45 19.38 7.41
N ALA A 328 18.62 20.32 7.85
CA ALA A 328 18.30 20.61 9.25
C ALA A 328 16.81 21.01 9.43
N PRO A 329 15.85 20.12 9.12
CA PRO A 329 14.41 20.42 9.05
C PRO A 329 13.79 21.00 10.31
N ASN A 330 14.36 20.69 11.48
CA ASN A 330 13.85 21.17 12.76
C ASN A 330 14.45 22.50 13.22
N ALA A 331 15.34 23.12 12.43
CA ALA A 331 15.95 24.40 12.77
C ALA A 331 14.99 25.58 12.58
N LYS A 332 14.16 25.56 11.54
CA LYS A 332 13.21 26.64 11.19
C LYS A 332 11.88 26.07 10.70
N LEU A 333 11.09 25.58 11.65
CA LEU A 333 9.82 24.92 11.39
C LEU A 333 8.70 25.94 11.08
N VAL A 334 8.02 25.74 9.95
CA VAL A 334 6.84 26.54 9.56
C VAL A 334 5.68 26.26 10.52
N GLN A 335 4.98 27.32 10.92
CA GLN A 335 3.82 27.23 11.80
C GLN A 335 2.71 26.37 11.18
N GLY A 336 2.18 25.42 11.95
CA GLY A 336 1.11 24.53 11.51
C GLY A 336 1.57 23.13 11.06
N TYR A 337 2.88 22.90 10.94
CA TYR A 337 3.44 21.59 10.61
C TYR A 337 4.16 20.94 11.79
N PRO A 338 4.06 19.61 11.97
CA PRO A 338 4.76 18.90 13.04
C PRO A 338 6.25 18.68 12.70
N ALA A 339 7.10 18.59 13.72
CA ALA A 339 8.53 18.34 13.61
C ALA A 339 8.84 16.86 13.27
N VAL A 340 8.40 16.38 12.11
CA VAL A 340 8.47 14.97 11.69
C VAL A 340 9.44 14.71 10.54
N MET A 341 9.86 15.76 9.82
CA MET A 341 10.79 15.62 8.70
C MET A 341 12.19 15.24 9.24
N VAL A 342 12.75 14.16 8.69
CA VAL A 342 14.11 13.69 9.00
C VAL A 342 15.14 14.47 8.20
N PRO A 343 16.36 14.69 8.72
CA PRO A 343 17.43 15.33 7.96
C PRO A 343 17.88 14.40 6.81
N TYR A 344 18.07 14.97 5.63
CA TYR A 344 18.63 14.26 4.47
C TYR A 344 20.06 14.73 4.23
N ASP A 345 21.01 13.80 4.13
CA ASP A 345 22.41 14.08 3.80
C ASP A 345 22.60 14.07 2.28
N LEU A 346 22.20 15.15 1.61
CA LEU A 346 22.25 15.28 0.15
C LEU A 346 23.46 16.10 -0.30
N SER A 347 24.01 15.75 -1.46
CA SER A 347 25.05 16.53 -2.11
C SER A 347 24.52 17.89 -2.60
N GLU A 348 25.44 18.83 -2.85
CA GLU A 348 25.11 20.15 -3.40
C GLU A 348 24.35 20.03 -4.73
N ALA A 349 24.72 19.06 -5.58
CA ALA A 349 24.04 18.82 -6.85
C ALA A 349 22.59 18.36 -6.66
N GLU A 350 22.34 17.39 -5.77
CA GLU A 350 21.00 16.88 -5.45
C GLU A 350 20.12 17.96 -4.81
N LEU A 351 20.68 18.76 -3.91
CA LEU A 351 19.98 19.91 -3.35
C LEU A 351 19.56 20.91 -4.43
N ASN A 352 20.44 21.18 -5.41
CA ASN A 352 20.13 22.06 -6.52
C ASN A 352 19.02 21.50 -7.42
N LEU A 353 18.93 20.18 -7.60
CA LEU A 353 17.84 19.52 -8.31
C LEU A 353 16.50 19.70 -7.57
N LEU A 354 16.45 19.43 -6.25
CA LEU A 354 15.22 19.62 -5.46
C LEU A 354 14.77 21.09 -5.44
N VAL A 355 15.71 22.04 -5.36
CA VAL A 355 15.41 23.47 -5.45
C VAL A 355 14.91 23.82 -6.86
N ALA A 356 15.52 23.29 -7.92
CA ALA A 356 15.07 23.51 -9.30
C ALA A 356 13.65 23.00 -9.52
N TYR A 357 13.31 21.84 -8.95
CA TYR A 357 11.96 21.30 -8.99
C TYR A 357 10.98 22.16 -8.18
N THR A 358 11.31 22.51 -6.94
CA THR A 358 10.46 23.39 -6.09
C THR A 358 10.22 24.75 -6.77
N ARG A 359 11.24 25.31 -7.42
CA ARG A 359 11.15 26.55 -8.19
C ARG A 359 10.30 26.39 -9.45
N SER A 360 10.35 25.23 -10.11
CA SER A 360 9.50 24.96 -11.27
C SER A 360 8.01 24.96 -10.92
N LEU A 361 7.68 24.61 -9.67
CA LEU A 361 6.32 24.63 -9.13
C LEU A 361 5.87 26.04 -8.66
N ALA A 362 6.69 27.08 -8.85
CA ALA A 362 6.42 28.42 -8.33
C ALA A 362 5.66 29.36 -9.29
N GLY A 363 5.56 29.05 -10.59
CA GLY A 363 4.69 29.73 -11.57
C GLY A 363 4.51 31.26 -11.49
N ALA A 364 5.40 32.03 -12.14
CA ALA A 364 5.28 33.44 -12.58
C ALA A 364 4.79 34.49 -11.54
N GLY A 365 5.66 34.90 -10.63
CA GLY A 365 5.54 36.18 -9.91
C GLY A 365 6.11 37.36 -10.73
N PRO A 366 5.61 38.60 -10.53
CA PRO A 366 6.05 39.77 -11.28
C PRO A 366 7.49 40.11 -10.88
N ASP A 367 8.30 40.60 -11.81
CA ASP A 367 9.69 41.06 -11.63
C ASP A 367 10.83 40.12 -12.11
N ALA A 368 10.67 39.46 -13.26
CA ALA A 368 11.82 38.99 -14.03
C ALA A 368 12.10 39.94 -15.22
N GLU A 369 13.27 40.58 -15.23
CA GLU A 369 13.77 41.46 -16.29
C GLU A 369 13.98 40.74 -17.64
N PRO A 370 13.95 41.46 -18.78
CA PRO A 370 13.93 40.87 -20.11
C PRO A 370 15.32 40.42 -20.57
N GLY A 371 15.51 39.11 -20.70
CA GLY A 371 16.70 38.52 -21.29
C GLY A 371 16.45 37.06 -21.66
N ASP A 372 16.43 36.80 -22.97
CA ASP A 372 16.22 35.53 -23.66
C ASP A 372 14.78 34.98 -23.64
N GLU A 373 14.05 35.34 -24.70
CA GLU A 373 12.83 34.65 -25.11
C GLU A 373 13.13 33.14 -25.25
N PRO A 374 12.39 32.26 -24.55
CA PRO A 374 12.40 30.86 -24.92
C PRO A 374 11.78 30.75 -26.31
N SER A 375 12.54 30.20 -27.24
CA SER A 375 12.03 29.82 -28.55
C SER A 375 10.77 28.97 -28.37
N PRO A 376 9.74 29.14 -29.21
CA PRO A 376 8.52 28.36 -29.08
C PRO A 376 8.88 26.87 -29.14
N PRO A 377 8.21 26.01 -28.36
CA PRO A 377 8.44 24.59 -28.41
C PRO A 377 8.25 24.11 -29.85
N PRO A 378 9.00 23.09 -30.32
CA PRO A 378 8.71 22.49 -31.61
C PRO A 378 7.24 22.08 -31.61
N GLN A 379 6.46 22.74 -32.47
CA GLN A 379 5.08 22.37 -32.75
C GLN A 379 5.11 20.97 -33.37
N GLY A 380 4.92 20.00 -32.50
CA GLY A 380 4.96 18.58 -32.75
C GLY A 380 4.54 17.82 -31.51
N ALA A 381 3.61 18.38 -30.73
CA ALA A 381 2.77 17.55 -29.89
C ALA A 381 1.97 16.68 -30.85
N LEU A 382 2.14 15.36 -30.76
CA LEU A 382 1.19 14.43 -31.34
C LEU A 382 -0.19 14.81 -30.81
N GLU A 383 -0.98 15.49 -31.64
CA GLU A 383 -2.43 15.46 -31.52
C GLU A 383 -2.79 13.97 -31.45
N PRO A 384 -3.57 13.52 -30.45
CA PRO A 384 -4.13 12.19 -30.52
C PRO A 384 -4.93 12.12 -31.83
N ALA A 385 -4.72 11.05 -32.60
CA ALA A 385 -5.42 10.77 -33.84
C ALA A 385 -6.94 11.06 -33.71
N PRO A 386 -7.67 11.40 -34.79
CA PRO A 386 -9.07 11.80 -34.73
C PRO A 386 -9.95 10.64 -34.26
N GLY A 387 -10.01 10.47 -32.94
CA GLY A 387 -10.94 9.62 -32.23
C GLY A 387 -12.18 10.41 -31.83
N ASP A 388 -13.26 9.69 -31.57
CA ASP A 388 -14.46 10.20 -30.92
C ASP A 388 -14.10 11.01 -29.65
N ALA A 389 -14.87 12.06 -29.37
CA ALA A 389 -14.78 12.85 -28.12
C ALA A 389 -14.77 11.97 -26.87
N ALA A 390 -15.51 10.85 -26.87
CA ALA A 390 -15.48 9.89 -25.77
C ALA A 390 -14.11 9.21 -25.58
N ALA A 391 -13.39 8.93 -26.67
CA ALA A 391 -12.04 8.35 -26.58
C ALA A 391 -11.02 9.35 -26.03
N ARG A 392 -11.13 10.64 -26.43
CA ARG A 392 -10.30 11.72 -25.86
C ARG A 392 -10.63 11.96 -24.39
N GLY A 393 -11.91 11.93 -24.03
CA GLY A 393 -12.36 12.03 -22.64
C GLY A 393 -11.81 10.92 -21.76
N ARG A 394 -11.80 9.67 -22.26
CA ARG A 394 -11.20 8.54 -21.54
C ARG A 394 -9.71 8.73 -21.29
N ALA A 395 -8.96 9.14 -22.32
CA ALA A 395 -7.53 9.39 -22.20
C ALA A 395 -7.25 10.53 -21.20
N LEU A 396 -8.08 11.58 -21.22
CA LEU A 396 -7.98 12.68 -20.27
C LEU A 396 -8.30 12.24 -18.83
N ALA A 397 -9.33 11.43 -18.63
CA ALA A 397 -9.69 10.87 -17.32
C ALA A 397 -8.55 10.03 -16.72
N GLN A 398 -7.84 9.27 -17.56
CA GLN A 398 -6.68 8.49 -17.14
C GLN A 398 -5.47 9.39 -16.82
N ALA A 399 -5.18 10.37 -17.68
CA ALA A 399 -4.04 11.29 -17.49
C ALA A 399 -4.20 12.21 -16.28
N GLN A 400 -5.42 12.60 -15.93
CA GLN A 400 -5.72 13.44 -14.76
C GLN A 400 -5.98 12.61 -13.49
N GLY A 401 -5.82 11.27 -13.56
CA GLY A 401 -6.01 10.38 -12.42
C GLY A 401 -7.46 10.23 -11.94
N CYS A 402 -8.46 10.69 -12.71
CA CYS A 402 -9.88 10.59 -12.34
C CYS A 402 -10.29 9.12 -12.11
N LEU A 403 -9.72 8.18 -12.87
CA LEU A 403 -10.02 6.75 -12.79
C LEU A 403 -9.45 6.05 -11.54
N VAL A 404 -8.61 6.73 -10.75
CA VAL A 404 -8.13 6.23 -9.45
C VAL A 404 -9.26 6.29 -8.42
N CYS A 405 -10.14 7.29 -8.54
CA CYS A 405 -11.23 7.53 -7.61
C CYS A 405 -12.59 7.09 -8.17
N HIS A 406 -12.81 7.24 -9.48
CA HIS A 406 -14.06 6.92 -10.16
C HIS A 406 -13.96 5.63 -10.96
N SER A 407 -14.72 4.62 -10.57
CA SER A 407 -14.76 3.33 -11.26
C SER A 407 -15.60 3.37 -12.54
N LEU A 408 -15.29 2.46 -13.46
CA LEU A 408 -15.98 2.32 -14.75
C LEU A 408 -16.88 1.06 -14.81
N ASP A 409 -16.87 0.23 -13.78
CA ASP A 409 -17.51 -1.08 -13.75
C ASP A 409 -18.73 -1.16 -12.82
N GLY A 410 -19.01 -0.10 -12.07
CA GLY A 410 -20.06 -0.03 -11.05
C GLY A 410 -19.58 -0.27 -9.62
N SER A 411 -18.30 -0.58 -9.41
CA SER A 411 -17.72 -0.75 -8.07
C SER A 411 -17.68 0.58 -7.30
N ARG A 412 -17.79 0.53 -5.97
CA ARG A 412 -17.72 1.74 -5.13
C ARG A 412 -16.26 2.11 -4.88
N GLY A 413 -15.85 3.28 -5.37
CA GLY A 413 -14.52 3.86 -5.13
C GLY A 413 -14.55 5.02 -4.12
N LEU A 414 -13.48 5.84 -4.12
CA LEU A 414 -13.44 7.11 -3.39
C LEU A 414 -14.41 8.14 -3.96
N GLY A 415 -14.70 8.06 -5.26
CA GLY A 415 -15.76 8.79 -5.95
C GLY A 415 -16.84 7.86 -6.52
N PRO A 416 -17.99 8.41 -6.94
CA PRO A 416 -19.06 7.62 -7.55
C PRO A 416 -18.65 7.02 -8.89
N THR A 417 -19.17 5.84 -9.20
CA THR A 417 -18.91 5.16 -10.48
C THR A 417 -19.45 5.97 -11.66
N TRP A 418 -18.71 6.07 -12.76
CA TRP A 418 -19.19 6.72 -13.99
C TRP A 418 -20.12 5.83 -14.82
N LYS A 419 -20.14 4.52 -14.54
CA LYS A 419 -21.03 3.58 -15.23
C LYS A 419 -22.49 3.89 -14.91
N GLY A 420 -23.27 4.22 -15.94
CA GLY A 420 -24.70 4.55 -15.81
C GLY A 420 -24.96 5.80 -14.96
N MET A 421 -23.97 6.67 -14.82
CA MET A 421 -24.10 7.88 -14.01
C MET A 421 -24.85 8.99 -14.74
N TYR A 422 -24.62 9.15 -16.04
CA TYR A 422 -25.21 10.25 -16.79
C TYR A 422 -26.74 10.09 -16.90
N GLY A 423 -27.49 11.13 -16.54
CA GLY A 423 -28.96 11.13 -16.50
C GLY A 423 -29.58 10.48 -15.26
N LYS A 424 -28.77 9.90 -14.37
CA LYS A 424 -29.26 9.34 -13.10
C LYS A 424 -29.63 10.44 -12.12
N THR A 425 -30.67 10.21 -11.30
CA THR A 425 -30.98 11.07 -10.16
C THR A 425 -30.20 10.57 -8.93
N GLU A 426 -29.36 11.42 -8.37
CA GLU A 426 -28.57 11.16 -7.17
C GLU A 426 -29.07 11.99 -5.99
N THR A 427 -28.92 11.44 -4.78
CA THR A 427 -29.18 12.16 -3.52
C THR A 427 -27.88 12.80 -3.05
N LEU A 428 -27.92 14.08 -2.69
CA LEU A 428 -26.78 14.83 -2.16
C LEU A 428 -26.68 14.67 -0.63
N ALA A 429 -25.51 14.98 -0.08
CA ALA A 429 -25.22 14.89 1.35
C ALA A 429 -26.11 15.81 2.23
N ASP A 430 -26.73 16.83 1.64
CA ASP A 430 -27.70 17.72 2.32
C ASP A 430 -29.14 17.20 2.28
N GLY A 431 -29.38 16.04 1.67
CA GLY A 431 -30.68 15.40 1.52
C GLY A 431 -31.52 15.89 0.33
N SER A 432 -31.01 16.83 -0.47
CA SER A 432 -31.61 17.21 -1.75
C SER A 432 -31.26 16.21 -2.87
N THR A 433 -31.94 16.31 -4.02
CA THR A 433 -31.69 15.43 -5.17
C THR A 433 -31.28 16.23 -6.39
N VAL A 434 -30.35 15.69 -7.18
CA VAL A 434 -29.87 16.29 -8.43
C VAL A 434 -29.91 15.27 -9.57
N VAL A 435 -30.21 15.71 -10.79
CA VAL A 435 -30.02 14.89 -12.00
C VAL A 435 -28.60 15.12 -12.50
N VAL A 436 -27.87 14.05 -12.75
CA VAL A 436 -26.49 14.11 -13.25
C VAL A 436 -26.49 14.45 -14.73
N ASP A 437 -26.62 15.74 -15.04
CA ASP A 437 -26.57 16.32 -16.39
C ASP A 437 -25.21 17.00 -16.66
N GLU A 438 -25.04 17.59 -17.85
CA GLU A 438 -23.77 18.25 -18.23
C GLU A 438 -23.40 19.40 -17.30
N ALA A 439 -24.40 20.15 -16.82
CA ALA A 439 -24.17 21.30 -15.95
C ALA A 439 -23.69 20.81 -14.58
N TYR A 440 -24.32 19.75 -14.05
CA TYR A 440 -23.87 19.11 -12.82
C TYR A 440 -22.46 18.55 -12.96
N LEU A 441 -22.14 17.82 -14.03
CA LEU A 441 -20.79 17.28 -14.23
C LEU A 441 -19.73 18.37 -14.33
N ARG A 442 -20.00 19.47 -15.05
CA ARG A 442 -19.08 20.62 -15.13
C ARG A 442 -18.87 21.25 -13.75
N GLU A 443 -19.95 21.48 -13.01
CA GLU A 443 -19.89 22.02 -11.65
C GLU A 443 -19.17 21.06 -10.69
N SER A 444 -19.39 19.75 -10.77
CA SER A 444 -18.70 18.76 -9.94
C SER A 444 -17.22 18.58 -10.29
N ILE A 445 -16.77 18.94 -11.49
CA ILE A 445 -15.35 18.88 -11.87
C ILE A 445 -14.62 20.18 -11.47
N LEU A 446 -15.27 21.33 -11.68
CA LEU A 446 -14.70 22.64 -11.37
C LEU A 446 -14.85 23.02 -9.89
N GLU A 447 -15.94 22.59 -9.26
CA GLU A 447 -16.33 22.89 -7.88
C GLU A 447 -16.86 21.62 -7.15
N PRO A 448 -16.05 20.55 -7.02
CA PRO A 448 -16.48 19.22 -6.56
C PRO A 448 -17.18 19.16 -5.20
N ASN A 449 -16.90 20.11 -4.31
CA ASN A 449 -17.48 20.16 -2.97
C ASN A 449 -18.78 20.97 -2.89
N ALA A 450 -19.24 21.57 -3.98
CA ALA A 450 -20.47 22.37 -4.01
C ALA A 450 -21.73 21.49 -3.91
N LYS A 451 -21.74 20.32 -4.57
CA LYS A 451 -22.88 19.39 -4.60
C LYS A 451 -22.42 17.93 -4.51
N LEU A 452 -22.04 17.54 -3.29
CA LEU A 452 -21.50 16.22 -2.96
C LEU A 452 -22.60 15.15 -2.90
N VAL A 453 -22.44 14.05 -3.63
CA VAL A 453 -23.33 12.88 -3.58
C VAL A 453 -23.22 12.19 -2.21
N ASP A 454 -24.37 11.78 -1.66
CA ASP A 454 -24.45 11.15 -0.35
C ASP A 454 -23.57 9.88 -0.25
N GLY A 455 -22.88 9.76 0.88
CA GLY A 455 -21.96 8.65 1.16
C GLY A 455 -20.56 8.75 0.55
N TYR A 456 -20.22 9.80 -0.20
CA TYR A 456 -18.85 10.02 -0.68
C TYR A 456 -18.14 11.12 0.13
N PRO A 457 -16.85 10.97 0.46
CA PRO A 457 -16.12 11.99 1.20
C PRO A 457 -15.72 13.17 0.26
N PRO A 458 -15.63 14.41 0.78
CA PRO A 458 -15.26 15.61 0.00
C PRO A 458 -13.74 15.66 -0.28
N VAL A 459 -13.24 14.67 -1.02
CA VAL A 459 -11.80 14.49 -1.30
C VAL A 459 -11.42 14.89 -2.72
N MET A 460 -12.40 15.04 -3.62
CA MET A 460 -12.18 15.45 -5.00
C MET A 460 -11.75 16.93 -5.02
N GLN A 461 -10.57 17.19 -5.57
CA GLN A 461 -10.03 18.55 -5.73
C GLN A 461 -10.57 19.18 -7.02
N PRO A 462 -10.70 20.51 -7.12
CA PRO A 462 -11.04 21.20 -8.36
C PRO A 462 -10.07 20.86 -9.49
N TYR A 463 -10.59 20.47 -10.66
CA TYR A 463 -9.78 20.24 -11.86
C TYR A 463 -9.96 21.41 -12.83
N PRO A 464 -8.96 22.28 -13.02
CA PRO A 464 -9.07 23.46 -13.89
C PRO A 464 -8.94 23.08 -15.37
N LEU A 465 -9.93 22.33 -15.88
CA LEU A 465 -9.97 21.88 -17.27
C LEU A 465 -10.54 22.97 -18.19
N SER A 466 -10.01 23.06 -19.41
CA SER A 466 -10.60 23.91 -20.45
C SER A 466 -11.98 23.40 -20.90
N ASP A 467 -12.78 24.27 -21.52
CA ASP A 467 -14.12 23.88 -22.00
C ASP A 467 -14.09 22.68 -22.96
N ALA A 468 -13.11 22.62 -23.86
CA ALA A 468 -12.95 21.49 -24.78
C ALA A 468 -12.62 20.18 -24.05
N GLN A 469 -11.84 20.25 -22.98
CA GLN A 469 -11.49 19.10 -22.15
C GLN A 469 -12.68 18.61 -21.30
N LEU A 470 -13.49 19.54 -20.80
CA LEU A 470 -14.74 19.21 -20.12
C LEU A 470 -15.72 18.54 -21.08
N ASP A 471 -15.86 19.03 -22.31
CA ASP A 471 -16.73 18.44 -23.32
C ASP A 471 -16.31 17.00 -23.68
N ASP A 472 -15.01 16.76 -23.84
CA ASP A 472 -14.48 15.42 -24.10
C ASP A 472 -14.76 14.46 -22.92
N LEU A 473 -14.54 14.91 -21.67
CA LEU A 473 -14.87 14.10 -20.47
C LEU A 473 -16.35 13.78 -20.35
N ILE A 474 -17.22 14.76 -20.61
CA ILE A 474 -18.67 14.57 -20.56
C ILE A 474 -19.11 13.60 -21.66
N ALA A 475 -18.53 13.69 -22.87
CA ALA A 475 -18.78 12.74 -23.95
C ALA A 475 -18.39 11.30 -23.54
N PHE A 476 -17.29 11.14 -22.81
CA PHE A 476 -16.89 9.84 -22.26
C PHE A 476 -17.86 9.33 -21.20
N THR A 477 -18.27 10.18 -20.25
CA THR A 477 -19.23 9.81 -19.20
C THR A 477 -20.59 9.41 -19.79
N LYS A 478 -21.03 10.06 -20.87
CA LYS A 478 -22.22 9.65 -21.64
C LYS A 478 -22.04 8.29 -22.29
N ALA A 479 -20.95 8.10 -23.03
CA ALA A 479 -20.68 6.86 -23.75
C ALA A 479 -20.69 5.65 -22.81
N ILE A 480 -20.05 5.75 -21.64
CA ILE A 480 -20.04 4.66 -20.65
C ILE A 480 -21.36 4.49 -19.88
N SER A 481 -22.25 5.48 -19.96
CA SER A 481 -23.60 5.38 -19.39
C SER A 481 -24.62 4.76 -20.36
N GLU A 482 -24.33 4.72 -21.66
CA GLU A 482 -25.19 4.17 -22.72
C GLU A 482 -24.87 2.70 -23.08
N GLU A 483 -23.78 2.12 -22.60
CA GLU A 483 -23.36 0.72 -22.84
C GLU A 483 -24.20 -0.35 -22.08
N GLU A 484 -25.52 -0.18 -21.96
CA GLU A 484 -26.45 -1.17 -21.37
C GLU A 484 -26.66 -2.44 -22.21
#